data_AF-A0A811VMF2-F1
#
_entry.id   AF-A0A811VMF2-F1
#
_cell.length_a   1.000
_cell.length_b   1.000
_cell.length_c   1.000
_cell.angle_alpha   90.00
_cell.angle_beta   90.00
_cell.angle_gamma   90.00
#
_symmetry.space_group_name_H-M   'P 1'
#
loop_
_entity.id
_entity.type
_entity.pdbx_description
1 polymer ?
#
loop_
_entity_poly.entity_id
_entity_poly.type
_entity_poly.pdbx_seq_one_letter_code
_entity_poly.pdbx_strand_id
1 'polypeptide(L)'
;MIEELHLLEHTEECYVNLVDDMRCTKNKINSQLGDLENEISILTNRESDLLSECQAKARQLEEMQRENLKLSNEATRCFTKIQSPPLFIHQLPIDQYLLKCETFMKYFTLYMKENFKIQDYTDLDNTAVDHTEFSDKLQSLAKSMEYYTLEYIKEKAKSRATQSLIDLLDLSQIHVISIADVEHETRELELMNEHHLKIAYETLMNDLTLHVRQHTQQRMELILYENTKLKLDRALKRQETDKRLTKIISDALSNAELVWIAIQLDLERKRNRFVNTEQLNSEAEACLKRIKIMRNIQQSQMPQPIQGGLFTSTNAASLLDAIAEQLSRHLGQKVRSEAKSCLYEYEKFSRLLSYALQGMIGCKAYAYANAQNNELKNIECLLRPMVFDSPVEAPMFEHVRFLMPIYNAKTNQERIDKALRYLRTQFQENITERIEKDKLWRYNQLLWIWFLTEPRRMIMAIEETKKAASKVPTIVGMKSLSGIKRK
;
A
#
# COMPACT_ATOMS: atom_id res chain seq x y z
N MET A 1 -33.42 62.96 95.75
CA MET A 1 -34.49 61.94 95.74
C MET A 1 -35.06 61.64 94.35
N ILE A 2 -35.76 62.56 93.64
CA ILE A 2 -36.31 62.23 92.30
C ILE A 2 -35.22 62.06 91.23
N GLU A 3 -34.20 62.93 91.21
CA GLU A 3 -33.07 62.81 90.27
C GLU A 3 -32.20 61.57 90.51
N GLU A 4 -32.02 61.17 91.78
CA GLU A 4 -31.28 59.95 92.12
C GLU A 4 -32.05 58.69 91.72
N LEU A 5 -33.39 58.71 91.78
CA LEU A 5 -34.23 57.60 91.36
C LEU A 5 -34.20 57.42 89.83
N HIS A 6 -34.26 58.51 89.06
CA HIS A 6 -34.10 58.47 87.61
C HIS A 6 -32.69 58.05 87.17
N LEU A 7 -31.66 58.46 87.92
CA LEU A 7 -30.30 57.99 87.66
C LEU A 7 -30.20 56.48 87.91
N LEU A 8 -30.84 55.97 88.96
CA LEU A 8 -30.87 54.55 89.26
C LEU A 8 -31.61 53.74 88.18
N GLU A 9 -32.79 54.20 87.74
CA GLU A 9 -33.57 53.60 86.65
C GLU A 9 -32.77 53.56 85.34
N HIS A 10 -32.09 54.66 85.00
CA HIS A 10 -31.25 54.71 83.81
C HIS A 10 -30.06 53.75 83.91
N THR A 11 -29.43 53.64 85.08
CA THR A 11 -28.33 52.67 85.28
C THR A 11 -28.83 51.22 85.23
N GLU A 12 -30.04 50.94 85.71
CA GLU A 12 -30.67 49.62 85.61
C GLU A 12 -30.98 49.27 84.15
N GLU A 13 -31.53 50.22 83.38
CA GLU A 13 -31.78 50.05 81.95
C GLU A 13 -30.49 49.84 81.15
N CYS A 14 -29.42 50.60 81.46
CA CYS A 14 -28.09 50.39 80.89
C CYS A 14 -27.54 48.99 81.23
N TYR A 15 -27.77 48.50 82.45
CA TYR A 15 -27.32 47.17 82.86
C TYR A 15 -28.11 46.05 82.16
N VAL A 16 -29.42 46.20 82.02
CA VAL A 16 -30.27 45.28 81.26
C VAL A 16 -29.83 45.21 79.80
N ASN A 17 -29.62 46.36 79.16
CA ASN A 17 -29.14 46.42 77.78
C ASN A 17 -27.76 45.76 77.62
N LEU A 18 -26.84 45.99 78.57
CA LEU A 18 -25.53 45.34 78.56
C LEU A 18 -25.65 43.81 78.69
N VAL A 19 -26.53 43.32 79.58
CA VAL A 19 -26.76 41.88 79.76
C VAL A 19 -27.35 41.26 78.50
N ASP A 20 -28.27 41.95 77.82
CA ASP A 20 -28.85 41.48 76.57
C ASP A 20 -27.83 41.49 75.42
N ASP A 21 -27.02 42.53 75.28
CA ASP A 21 -25.91 42.59 74.32
C ASP A 21 -24.90 41.46 74.56
N MET A 22 -24.58 41.17 75.82
CA MET A 22 -23.72 40.04 76.20
C MET A 22 -24.35 38.70 75.85
N ARG A 23 -25.67 38.53 76.04
CA ARG A 23 -26.40 37.31 75.64
C ARG A 23 -26.42 37.13 74.13
N CYS A 24 -26.70 38.20 73.39
CA CYS A 24 -26.66 38.20 71.92
C CYS A 24 -25.26 37.86 71.40
N THR A 25 -24.23 38.46 71.99
CA THR A 25 -22.82 38.17 71.64
C THR A 25 -22.45 36.72 71.95
N LYS A 26 -22.84 36.20 73.12
CA LYS A 26 -22.64 34.79 73.49
C LYS A 26 -23.30 33.84 72.50
N ASN A 27 -24.56 34.11 72.13
CA ASN A 27 -25.29 33.26 71.18
C ASN A 27 -24.63 33.29 69.79
N LYS A 28 -24.16 34.45 69.35
CA LYS A 28 -23.42 34.60 68.09
C LYS A 28 -22.10 33.83 68.10
N ILE A 29 -21.33 33.94 69.18
CA ILE A 29 -20.07 33.20 69.34
C ILE A 29 -20.34 31.70 69.37
N ASN A 30 -21.35 31.23 70.10
CA ASN A 30 -21.70 29.81 70.16
C ASN A 30 -22.12 29.26 68.79
N SER A 31 -22.87 30.03 67.99
CA SER A 31 -23.21 29.64 66.62
C SER A 31 -21.96 29.50 65.76
N GLN A 32 -21.07 30.50 65.79
CA GLN A 32 -19.81 30.47 65.04
C GLN A 32 -18.91 29.30 65.46
N LEU A 33 -18.89 28.98 66.76
CA LEU A 33 -18.11 27.88 67.30
C LEU A 33 -18.68 26.53 66.84
N GLY A 34 -20.00 26.37 66.81
CA GLY A 34 -20.66 25.18 66.26
C GLY A 34 -20.42 25.01 64.75
N ASP A 35 -20.42 26.10 63.99
CA ASP A 35 -20.10 26.06 62.56
C ASP A 35 -18.65 25.62 62.31
N LEU A 36 -17.70 26.14 63.10
CA LEU A 36 -16.29 25.75 63.05
C LEU A 36 -16.07 24.29 63.46
N GLU A 37 -16.76 23.80 64.49
CA GLU A 37 -16.70 22.39 64.90
C GLU A 37 -17.20 21.46 63.79
N ASN A 38 -18.29 21.83 63.11
CA ASN A 38 -18.79 21.10 61.95
C ASN A 38 -17.79 21.11 60.79
N GLU A 39 -17.20 22.26 60.49
CA GLU A 39 -16.20 22.39 59.43
C GLU A 39 -14.95 21.54 59.71
N ILE A 40 -14.48 21.54 60.96
CA ILE A 40 -13.38 20.67 61.41
C ILE A 40 -13.74 19.20 61.22
N SER A 41 -14.95 18.77 61.58
CA SER A 41 -15.39 17.39 61.39
C SER A 41 -15.39 16.98 59.91
N ILE A 42 -15.90 17.85 59.03
CA ILE A 42 -15.90 17.62 57.58
C ILE A 42 -14.49 17.49 57.02
N LEU A 43 -13.59 18.41 57.40
CA LEU A 43 -12.20 18.41 56.96
C LEU A 43 -11.44 17.16 57.44
N THR A 44 -11.68 16.75 58.69
CA THR A 44 -11.04 15.55 59.28
C THR A 44 -11.48 14.28 58.54
N ASN A 45 -12.77 14.16 58.22
CA ASN A 45 -13.28 13.03 57.42
C ASN A 45 -12.67 13.01 56.01
N ARG A 46 -12.58 14.19 55.37
CA ARG A 46 -11.97 14.32 54.04
C ARG A 46 -10.48 13.99 54.03
N GLU A 47 -9.76 14.37 55.07
CA GLU A 47 -8.35 14.00 55.25
C GLU A 47 -8.19 12.48 55.36
N SER A 48 -9.04 11.82 56.16
CA SER A 48 -9.05 10.36 56.29
C SER A 48 -9.32 9.65 54.95
N ASP A 49 -10.28 10.14 54.18
CA ASP A 49 -10.60 9.58 52.86
C ASP A 49 -9.43 9.74 51.87
N LEU A 50 -8.82 10.93 51.83
CA LEU A 50 -7.64 11.19 50.98
C LEU A 50 -6.45 10.33 51.38
N LEU A 51 -6.22 10.14 52.68
CA LEU A 51 -5.16 9.27 53.19
C LEU A 51 -5.36 7.83 52.72
N SER A 52 -6.60 7.32 52.79
CA SER A 52 -6.98 5.99 52.31
C SER A 52 -6.74 5.85 50.81
N GLU A 53 -7.14 6.85 50.02
CA GLU A 53 -6.92 6.86 48.56
C GLU A 53 -5.42 6.87 48.21
N CYS A 54 -4.62 7.69 48.90
CA CYS A 54 -3.17 7.74 48.73
C CYS A 54 -2.52 6.39 49.06
N GLN A 55 -2.94 5.74 50.15
CA GLN A 55 -2.43 4.42 50.51
C GLN A 55 -2.80 3.34 49.48
N ALA A 56 -4.02 3.38 48.94
CA ALA A 56 -4.45 2.46 47.89
C ALA A 56 -3.62 2.64 46.61
N LYS A 57 -3.40 3.89 46.17
CA LYS A 57 -2.57 4.20 45.00
C LYS A 57 -1.11 3.80 45.21
N ALA A 58 -0.56 3.98 46.41
CA ALA A 58 0.79 3.53 46.75
C ALA A 58 0.94 2.01 46.59
N ARG A 59 -0.02 1.23 47.10
CA ARG A 59 -0.03 -0.25 46.94
C ARG A 59 -0.11 -0.66 45.46
N GLN A 60 -0.94 0.01 44.66
CA GLN A 60 -1.02 -0.24 43.22
C GLN A 60 0.31 0.05 42.52
N LEU A 61 0.99 1.14 42.88
CA LEU A 61 2.30 1.50 42.35
C LEU A 61 3.37 0.44 42.69
N GLU A 62 3.37 -0.08 43.92
CA GLU A 62 4.29 -1.14 44.33
C GLU A 62 4.05 -2.46 43.60
N GLU A 63 2.79 -2.80 43.31
CA GLU A 63 2.42 -3.99 42.54
C GLU A 63 2.85 -3.86 41.07
N MET A 64 2.56 -2.71 40.45
CA MET A 64 3.02 -2.38 39.10
C MET A 64 4.55 -2.38 38.99
N GLN A 65 5.26 -1.88 40.01
CA GLN A 65 6.71 -1.90 40.05
C GLN A 65 7.25 -3.33 40.15
N ARG A 66 6.65 -4.19 40.97
CA ARG A 66 7.01 -5.61 41.06
C ARG A 66 6.78 -6.34 39.75
N GLU A 67 5.66 -6.08 39.07
CA GLU A 67 5.35 -6.68 37.77
C GLU A 67 6.32 -6.19 36.68
N ASN A 68 6.58 -4.89 36.62
CA ASN A 68 7.58 -4.33 35.70
C ASN A 68 8.97 -4.92 35.94
N LEU A 69 9.38 -5.11 37.19
CA LEU A 69 10.66 -5.76 37.50
C LEU A 69 10.68 -7.22 37.01
N LYS A 70 9.58 -7.95 37.19
CA LYS A 70 9.44 -9.33 36.69
C LYS A 70 9.55 -9.38 35.17
N LEU A 71 8.77 -8.55 34.46
CA LEU A 71 8.79 -8.48 32.99
C LEU A 71 10.14 -7.99 32.46
N SER A 72 10.77 -7.01 33.10
CA SER A 72 12.11 -6.54 32.76
C SER A 72 13.15 -7.65 32.93
N ASN A 73 13.05 -8.47 33.99
CA ASN A 73 13.92 -9.61 34.21
C ASN A 73 13.67 -10.73 33.19
N GLU A 74 12.41 -10.98 32.81
CA GLU A 74 12.06 -11.93 31.74
C GLU A 74 12.61 -11.46 30.38
N ALA A 75 12.42 -10.19 30.03
CA ALA A 75 13.00 -9.59 28.83
C ALA A 75 14.53 -9.70 28.85
N THR A 76 15.17 -9.33 29.97
CA THR A 76 16.62 -9.45 30.14
C THR A 76 17.08 -10.91 29.98
N ARG A 77 16.35 -11.90 30.51
CA ARG A 77 16.64 -13.33 30.31
C ARG A 77 16.52 -13.74 28.84
N CYS A 78 15.52 -13.24 28.11
CA CYS A 78 15.38 -13.47 26.67
C CYS A 78 16.53 -12.88 25.84
N PHE A 79 17.16 -11.80 26.32
CA PHE A 79 18.30 -11.15 25.63
C PHE A 79 19.68 -11.66 26.09
N THR A 80 19.80 -12.18 27.31
CA THR A 80 21.09 -12.64 27.89
C THR A 80 21.33 -14.14 27.74
N LYS A 81 20.28 -14.96 27.61
CA LYS A 81 20.40 -16.38 27.27
C LYS A 81 19.83 -16.61 25.88
N ILE A 82 20.67 -17.10 24.96
CA ILE A 82 20.23 -17.64 23.67
C ILE A 82 19.16 -18.70 23.99
N GLN A 83 17.90 -18.43 23.65
CA GLN A 83 16.82 -19.39 23.86
C GLN A 83 17.11 -20.63 23.02
N SER A 84 17.10 -21.79 23.67
CA SER A 84 17.18 -23.10 23.05
C SER A 84 15.86 -23.84 23.34
N PRO A 85 14.97 -23.98 22.35
CA PRO A 85 15.10 -23.58 20.95
C PRO A 85 14.75 -22.10 20.73
N PRO A 86 15.36 -21.43 19.73
CA PRO A 86 15.01 -20.06 19.37
C PRO A 86 13.60 -20.00 18.77
N LEU A 87 12.85 -18.95 19.10
CA LEU A 87 11.46 -18.76 18.65
C LEU A 87 11.35 -18.62 17.13
N PHE A 88 12.42 -18.15 16.47
CA PHE A 88 12.44 -17.92 15.03
C PHE A 88 13.69 -18.50 14.36
N ILE A 89 13.50 -19.11 13.19
CA ILE A 89 14.53 -19.84 12.42
C ILE A 89 15.73 -18.94 12.06
N HIS A 90 15.51 -17.64 11.84
CA HIS A 90 16.55 -16.66 11.48
C HIS A 90 17.47 -16.26 12.65
N GLN A 91 17.19 -16.72 13.87
CA GLN A 91 18.05 -16.54 15.04
C GLN A 91 19.07 -17.68 15.20
N LEU A 92 19.02 -18.70 14.33
CA LEU A 92 19.99 -19.78 14.30
C LEU A 92 21.33 -19.30 13.72
N PRO A 93 22.47 -19.89 14.14
CA PRO A 93 23.74 -19.73 13.44
C PRO A 93 23.57 -19.98 11.94
N ILE A 94 24.30 -19.24 11.09
CA ILE A 94 24.18 -19.27 9.62
C ILE A 94 24.10 -20.69 9.07
N ASP A 95 24.94 -21.61 9.56
CA ASP A 95 24.97 -23.00 9.08
C ASP A 95 23.66 -23.75 9.40
N GLN A 96 23.08 -23.50 10.57
CA GLN A 96 21.80 -24.10 10.98
C GLN A 96 20.60 -23.43 10.32
N TYR A 97 20.68 -22.12 10.06
CA TYR A 97 19.70 -21.38 9.27
C TYR A 97 19.64 -21.91 7.84
N LEU A 98 20.79 -22.01 7.16
CA LEU A 98 20.90 -22.55 5.80
C LEU A 98 20.38 -23.99 5.74
N LEU A 99 20.77 -24.84 6.70
CA LEU A 99 20.26 -26.22 6.78
C LEU A 99 18.74 -26.28 6.96
N LYS A 100 18.16 -25.39 7.78
CA LYS A 100 16.70 -25.31 7.98
C LYS A 100 15.99 -24.73 6.75
N CYS A 101 16.56 -23.76 6.05
CA CYS A 101 16.04 -23.28 4.78
C CYS A 101 16.07 -24.37 3.71
N GLU A 102 17.14 -25.16 3.60
CA GLU A 102 17.19 -26.32 2.71
C GLU A 102 16.14 -27.37 3.07
N THR A 103 15.97 -27.61 4.38
CA THR A 103 14.94 -28.55 4.88
C THR A 103 13.54 -28.03 4.57
N PHE A 104 13.27 -26.74 4.75
CA PHE A 104 12.02 -26.09 4.38
C PHE A 104 11.77 -26.17 2.87
N MET A 105 12.78 -25.88 2.04
CA MET A 105 12.69 -26.00 0.59
C MET A 105 12.39 -27.44 0.16
N LYS A 106 12.96 -28.46 0.82
CA LYS A 106 12.61 -29.87 0.60
C LYS A 106 11.16 -30.17 0.95
N TYR A 107 10.68 -29.73 2.12
CA TYR A 107 9.27 -29.92 2.51
C TYR A 107 8.30 -29.13 1.64
N PHE A 108 8.66 -27.92 1.22
CA PHE A 108 7.88 -27.13 0.29
C PHE A 108 7.83 -27.79 -1.08
N THR A 109 8.94 -28.36 -1.56
CA THR A 109 8.97 -29.15 -2.80
C THR A 109 8.08 -30.39 -2.68
N LEU A 110 8.12 -31.11 -1.55
CA LEU A 110 7.22 -32.23 -1.29
C LEU A 110 5.76 -31.79 -1.24
N TYR A 111 5.45 -30.70 -0.55
CA TYR A 111 4.11 -30.12 -0.48
C TYR A 111 3.60 -29.71 -1.87
N MET A 112 4.45 -29.08 -2.67
CA MET A 112 4.15 -28.74 -4.06
C MET A 112 3.92 -30.02 -4.88
N LYS A 113 4.72 -31.08 -4.72
CA LYS A 113 4.48 -32.37 -5.40
C LYS A 113 3.17 -33.04 -5.00
N GLU A 114 2.81 -33.01 -3.71
CA GLU A 114 1.58 -33.62 -3.19
C GLU A 114 0.32 -32.84 -3.60
N ASN A 115 0.37 -31.50 -3.57
CA ASN A 115 -0.81 -30.65 -3.75
C ASN A 115 -0.93 -30.08 -5.17
N PHE A 116 0.19 -29.92 -5.86
CA PHE A 116 0.28 -29.53 -7.26
C PHE A 116 0.90 -30.68 -8.04
N LYS A 117 0.07 -31.67 -8.39
CA LYS A 117 0.44 -32.75 -9.31
C LYS A 117 0.78 -32.16 -10.69
N ILE A 118 2.02 -31.71 -10.86
CA ILE A 118 2.66 -31.68 -12.16
C ILE A 118 2.87 -33.16 -12.47
N GLN A 119 2.08 -33.69 -13.41
CA GLN A 119 2.21 -35.08 -13.85
C GLN A 119 3.67 -35.32 -14.28
N ASP A 120 4.45 -35.97 -13.42
CA ASP A 120 5.74 -36.53 -13.79
C ASP A 120 5.46 -37.66 -14.80
N TYR A 121 6.30 -37.76 -15.83
CA TYR A 121 6.13 -38.68 -16.98
C TYR A 121 5.92 -40.15 -16.60
N THR A 122 6.26 -40.54 -15.36
CA THR A 122 6.12 -41.90 -14.82
C THR A 122 4.72 -42.25 -14.32
N ASP A 123 3.86 -41.27 -14.01
CA ASP A 123 2.45 -41.52 -13.62
C ASP A 123 1.54 -41.78 -14.83
N LEU A 124 2.07 -41.71 -16.06
CA LEU A 124 1.34 -42.05 -17.29
C LEU A 124 0.98 -43.55 -17.34
N ASP A 125 1.78 -44.42 -16.72
CA ASP A 125 1.59 -45.87 -16.79
C ASP A 125 0.33 -46.35 -16.03
N ASN A 126 -0.06 -45.67 -14.95
CA ASN A 126 -1.30 -45.97 -14.22
C ASN A 126 -2.55 -45.38 -14.89
N THR A 127 -2.39 -44.42 -15.80
CA THR A 127 -3.51 -43.89 -16.61
C THR A 127 -3.84 -44.78 -17.82
N ALA A 128 -3.03 -45.81 -18.12
CA ALA A 128 -3.28 -46.71 -19.23
C ALA A 128 -4.65 -47.41 -19.14
N VAL A 129 -5.10 -47.77 -17.92
CA VAL A 129 -6.39 -48.43 -17.68
C VAL A 129 -7.57 -47.45 -17.89
N ASP A 130 -7.47 -46.22 -17.37
CA ASP A 130 -8.48 -45.17 -17.58
C ASP A 130 -8.53 -44.71 -19.05
N HIS A 131 -7.38 -44.71 -19.74
CA HIS A 131 -7.31 -44.42 -21.17
C HIS A 131 -7.95 -45.52 -22.02
N THR A 132 -7.83 -46.79 -21.64
CA THR A 132 -8.54 -47.89 -22.34
C THR A 132 -10.05 -47.80 -22.17
N GLU A 133 -10.55 -47.53 -20.96
CA GLU A 133 -12.00 -47.43 -20.72
C GLU A 133 -12.62 -46.19 -21.39
N PHE A 134 -11.87 -45.07 -21.43
CA PHE A 134 -12.26 -43.88 -22.16
C PHE A 134 -12.23 -44.10 -23.68
N SER A 135 -11.23 -44.82 -24.20
CA SER A 135 -11.12 -45.20 -25.60
C SER A 135 -12.29 -46.08 -26.05
N ASP A 136 -12.67 -47.07 -25.24
CA ASP A 136 -13.79 -47.96 -25.52
C ASP A 136 -15.12 -47.20 -25.55
N LYS A 137 -15.33 -46.27 -24.61
CA LYS A 137 -16.50 -45.38 -24.61
C LYS A 137 -16.52 -44.48 -25.86
N LEU A 138 -15.38 -43.91 -26.25
CA LEU A 138 -15.28 -43.10 -27.46
C LEU A 138 -15.59 -43.90 -28.72
N GLN A 139 -15.10 -45.13 -28.80
CA GLN A 139 -15.32 -46.01 -29.93
C GLN A 139 -16.78 -46.50 -30.00
N SER A 140 -17.43 -46.72 -28.85
CA SER A 140 -18.86 -47.01 -28.79
C SER A 140 -19.72 -45.84 -29.26
N LEU A 141 -19.34 -44.60 -28.90
CA LEU A 141 -20.01 -43.38 -29.33
C LEU A 141 -19.80 -43.11 -30.83
N ALA A 142 -18.59 -43.37 -31.35
CA ALA A 142 -18.30 -43.27 -32.77
C ALA A 142 -19.21 -44.20 -33.59
N LYS A 143 -19.29 -45.47 -33.18
CA LYS A 143 -20.15 -46.48 -33.81
C LYS A 143 -21.63 -46.09 -33.74
N SER A 144 -22.10 -45.54 -32.62
CA SER A 144 -23.51 -45.13 -32.50
C SER A 144 -23.82 -43.91 -33.37
N MET A 145 -22.92 -42.93 -33.44
CA MET A 145 -23.05 -41.77 -34.34
C MET A 145 -23.06 -42.20 -35.81
N GLU A 146 -22.16 -43.09 -36.21
CA GLU A 146 -22.13 -43.67 -37.56
C GLU A 146 -23.46 -44.36 -37.89
N TYR A 147 -23.94 -45.20 -36.98
CA TYR A 147 -25.20 -45.93 -37.14
C TYR A 147 -26.40 -44.99 -37.32
N TYR A 148 -26.62 -44.05 -36.39
CA TYR A 148 -27.77 -43.15 -36.46
C TYR A 148 -27.71 -42.20 -37.67
N THR A 149 -26.51 -41.78 -38.08
CA THR A 149 -26.34 -40.93 -39.26
C THR A 149 -26.68 -41.71 -40.54
N LEU A 150 -26.22 -42.96 -40.64
CA LEU A 150 -26.54 -43.82 -41.78
C LEU A 150 -28.04 -44.14 -41.85
N GLU A 151 -28.67 -44.47 -40.73
CA GLU A 151 -30.12 -44.73 -40.69
C GLU A 151 -30.93 -43.49 -41.09
N TYR A 152 -30.56 -42.31 -40.62
CA TYR A 152 -31.21 -41.07 -41.03
C TYR A 152 -31.07 -40.82 -42.54
N ILE A 153 -29.87 -41.01 -43.10
CA ILE A 153 -29.64 -40.80 -44.54
C ILE A 153 -30.39 -41.85 -45.36
N LYS A 154 -30.39 -43.12 -44.93
CA LYS A 154 -31.15 -44.20 -45.58
C LYS A 154 -32.63 -43.90 -45.65
N GLU A 155 -33.26 -43.51 -44.55
CA GLU A 155 -34.69 -43.20 -44.56
C GLU A 155 -35.02 -41.98 -45.42
N LYS A 156 -34.16 -40.96 -45.38
CA LYS A 156 -34.31 -39.78 -46.27
C LYS A 156 -34.14 -40.14 -47.74
N ALA A 157 -33.19 -41.01 -48.07
CA ALA A 157 -32.96 -41.48 -49.43
C ALA A 157 -34.12 -42.36 -49.92
N LYS A 158 -34.63 -43.26 -49.08
CA LYS A 158 -35.79 -44.11 -49.36
C LYS A 158 -37.04 -43.27 -49.64
N SER A 159 -37.33 -42.27 -48.79
CA SER A 159 -38.45 -41.34 -49.00
C SER A 159 -38.34 -40.60 -50.34
N ARG A 160 -37.15 -40.09 -50.68
CA ARG A 160 -36.92 -39.41 -51.97
C ARG A 160 -37.00 -40.36 -53.17
N ALA A 161 -36.41 -41.55 -53.07
CA ALA A 161 -36.46 -42.56 -54.13
C ALA A 161 -37.91 -43.01 -54.39
N THR A 162 -38.70 -43.18 -53.34
CA THR A 162 -40.13 -43.52 -53.45
C THR A 162 -40.88 -42.40 -54.17
N GLN A 163 -40.63 -41.13 -53.81
CA GLN A 163 -41.24 -39.99 -54.48
C GLN A 163 -40.81 -39.91 -55.96
N SER A 164 -39.53 -40.06 -56.26
CA SER A 164 -39.03 -40.04 -57.63
C SER A 164 -39.58 -41.20 -58.48
N LEU A 165 -39.76 -42.39 -57.91
CA LEU A 165 -40.41 -43.52 -58.61
C LEU A 165 -41.87 -43.23 -58.91
N ILE A 166 -42.60 -42.62 -57.97
CA ILE A 166 -43.98 -42.17 -58.19
C ILE A 166 -44.04 -41.12 -59.30
N ASP A 167 -43.09 -40.17 -59.31
CA ASP A 167 -43.04 -39.11 -60.32
C ASP A 167 -42.62 -39.61 -61.72
N LEU A 168 -41.83 -40.70 -61.79
CA LEU A 168 -41.37 -41.31 -63.05
C LEU A 168 -42.32 -42.36 -63.62
N LEU A 169 -43.28 -42.86 -62.84
CA LEU A 169 -44.26 -43.86 -63.27
C LEU A 169 -45.26 -43.24 -64.25
N ASP A 170 -44.85 -43.10 -65.50
CA ASP A 170 -45.71 -42.73 -66.62
C ASP A 170 -46.36 -43.99 -67.22
N LEU A 171 -47.51 -44.37 -66.65
CA LEU A 171 -48.31 -45.52 -67.10
C LEU A 171 -48.71 -45.44 -68.59
N SER A 172 -48.57 -44.28 -69.24
CA SER A 172 -48.88 -44.11 -70.65
C SER A 172 -47.81 -44.69 -71.60
N GLN A 173 -46.60 -44.95 -71.10
CA GLN A 173 -45.49 -45.50 -71.90
C GLN A 173 -45.41 -47.04 -71.87
N ILE A 174 -46.13 -47.70 -70.94
CA ILE A 174 -46.17 -49.16 -70.84
C ILE A 174 -47.18 -49.69 -71.87
N HIS A 175 -46.68 -50.11 -73.02
CA HIS A 175 -47.50 -50.60 -74.13
C HIS A 175 -47.47 -52.13 -74.20
N VAL A 176 -48.42 -52.75 -73.52
CA VAL A 176 -48.56 -54.21 -73.48
C VAL A 176 -49.79 -54.61 -74.30
N ILE A 177 -49.58 -55.35 -75.38
CA ILE A 177 -50.66 -55.78 -76.28
C ILE A 177 -50.87 -57.31 -76.19
N SER A 178 -49.88 -58.06 -75.71
CA SER A 178 -49.97 -59.51 -75.49
C SER A 178 -49.39 -59.96 -74.15
N ILE A 179 -49.74 -61.18 -73.71
CA ILE A 179 -49.17 -61.81 -72.51
C ILE A 179 -47.65 -61.99 -72.63
N ALA A 180 -47.15 -62.25 -73.85
CA ALA A 180 -45.72 -62.37 -74.10
C ALA A 180 -44.99 -61.04 -73.89
N ASP A 181 -45.63 -59.90 -74.22
CA ASP A 181 -45.07 -58.58 -73.97
C ASP A 181 -45.03 -58.27 -72.47
N VAL A 182 -46.04 -58.70 -71.70
CA VAL A 182 -46.01 -58.62 -70.22
C VAL A 182 -44.81 -59.39 -69.69
N GLU A 183 -44.64 -60.65 -70.12
CA GLU A 183 -43.57 -61.51 -69.65
C GLU A 183 -42.17 -61.03 -70.03
N HIS A 184 -42.06 -60.27 -71.12
CA HIS A 184 -40.79 -59.69 -71.55
C HIS A 184 -40.45 -58.43 -70.74
N GLU A 185 -41.39 -57.50 -70.59
CA GLU A 185 -41.23 -56.30 -69.76
C GLU A 185 -40.99 -56.65 -68.29
N THR A 186 -41.71 -57.62 -67.73
CA THR A 186 -41.47 -58.05 -66.34
C THR A 186 -40.07 -58.66 -66.16
N ARG A 187 -39.57 -59.43 -67.14
CA ARG A 187 -38.21 -59.98 -67.10
C ARG A 187 -37.12 -58.91 -67.24
N GLU A 188 -37.31 -57.93 -68.12
CA GLU A 188 -36.38 -56.80 -68.28
C GLU A 188 -36.34 -55.94 -67.01
N LEU A 189 -37.49 -55.67 -66.40
CA LEU A 189 -37.59 -54.98 -65.11
C LEU A 189 -36.98 -55.80 -63.96
N GLU A 190 -37.18 -57.12 -63.92
CA GLU A 190 -36.54 -58.00 -62.95
C GLU A 190 -35.01 -57.99 -63.11
N LEU A 191 -34.49 -58.06 -64.34
CA LEU A 191 -33.05 -58.00 -64.62
C LEU A 191 -32.46 -56.64 -64.24
N MET A 192 -33.12 -55.54 -64.59
CA MET A 192 -32.69 -54.19 -64.22
C MET A 192 -32.69 -53.99 -62.69
N ASN A 193 -33.69 -54.55 -62.00
CA ASN A 193 -33.83 -54.46 -60.56
C ASN A 193 -32.79 -55.33 -59.82
N GLU A 194 -32.65 -56.61 -60.22
CA GLU A 194 -31.74 -57.55 -59.57
C GLU A 194 -30.27 -57.25 -59.80
N HIS A 195 -29.88 -56.88 -61.04
CA HIS A 195 -28.47 -56.71 -61.38
C HIS A 195 -28.03 -55.25 -61.28
N HIS A 196 -28.71 -54.32 -61.94
CA HIS A 196 -28.18 -52.96 -62.05
C HIS A 196 -28.47 -52.10 -60.82
N LEU A 197 -29.72 -52.10 -60.35
CA LEU A 197 -30.12 -51.26 -59.22
C LEU A 197 -29.56 -51.77 -57.89
N LYS A 198 -29.55 -53.09 -57.68
CA LYS A 198 -28.99 -53.69 -56.46
C LYS A 198 -27.50 -53.45 -56.32
N ILE A 199 -26.71 -53.68 -57.38
CA ILE A 199 -25.26 -53.47 -57.36
C ILE A 199 -24.94 -51.98 -57.17
N ALA A 200 -25.67 -51.08 -57.84
CA ALA A 200 -25.50 -49.64 -57.67
C ALA A 200 -25.84 -49.20 -56.23
N TYR A 201 -26.92 -49.73 -55.64
CA TYR A 201 -27.29 -49.47 -54.26
C TYR A 201 -26.23 -49.96 -53.27
N GLU A 202 -25.76 -51.19 -53.40
CA GLU A 202 -24.72 -51.76 -52.52
C GLU A 202 -23.40 -50.97 -52.60
N THR A 203 -23.01 -50.58 -53.81
CA THR A 203 -21.81 -49.75 -54.04
C THR A 203 -21.95 -48.38 -53.39
N LEU A 204 -23.07 -47.70 -53.63
CA LEU A 204 -23.34 -46.37 -53.05
C LEU A 204 -23.44 -46.44 -51.52
N MET A 205 -24.03 -47.50 -50.98
CA MET A 205 -24.18 -47.70 -49.54
C MET A 205 -22.82 -47.93 -48.86
N ASN A 206 -21.90 -48.65 -49.52
CA ASN A 206 -20.54 -48.84 -49.05
C ASN A 206 -19.75 -47.51 -49.04
N ASP A 207 -19.82 -46.74 -50.12
CA ASP A 207 -19.16 -45.43 -50.21
C ASP A 207 -19.71 -44.43 -49.18
N LEU A 208 -21.04 -44.42 -49.00
CA LEU A 208 -21.69 -43.59 -47.99
C LEU A 208 -21.25 -43.97 -46.58
N THR A 209 -21.17 -45.28 -46.29
CA THR A 209 -20.70 -45.79 -45.00
C THR A 209 -19.26 -45.36 -44.73
N LEU A 210 -18.39 -45.45 -45.74
CA LEU A 210 -17.00 -45.00 -45.64
C LEU A 210 -16.92 -43.49 -45.36
N HIS A 211 -17.71 -42.69 -46.08
CA HIS A 211 -17.74 -41.23 -45.90
C HIS A 211 -18.27 -40.82 -44.51
N VAL A 212 -19.35 -41.44 -44.03
CA VAL A 212 -19.89 -41.16 -42.69
C VAL A 212 -18.87 -41.52 -41.61
N ARG A 213 -18.17 -42.64 -41.76
CA ARG A 213 -17.09 -43.07 -40.85
C ARG A 213 -15.93 -42.08 -40.84
N GLN A 214 -15.43 -41.68 -42.01
CA GLN A 214 -14.36 -40.68 -42.13
C GLN A 214 -14.75 -39.33 -41.51
N HIS A 215 -15.95 -38.85 -41.80
CA HIS A 215 -16.45 -37.59 -41.25
C HIS A 215 -16.61 -37.65 -39.72
N THR A 216 -17.09 -38.78 -39.19
CA THR A 216 -17.23 -38.99 -37.74
C THR A 216 -15.88 -39.02 -37.05
N GLN A 217 -14.88 -39.68 -37.65
CA GLN A 217 -13.50 -39.66 -37.17
C GLN A 217 -12.92 -38.24 -37.14
N GLN A 218 -13.00 -37.49 -38.24
CA GLN A 218 -12.50 -36.11 -38.32
C GLN A 218 -13.15 -35.20 -37.27
N ARG A 219 -14.45 -35.40 -37.01
CA ARG A 219 -15.16 -34.61 -36.00
C ARG A 219 -14.70 -34.93 -34.58
N MET A 220 -14.42 -36.20 -34.27
CA MET A 220 -13.82 -36.57 -32.97
C MET A 220 -12.41 -35.99 -32.82
N GLU A 221 -11.57 -36.08 -33.85
CA GLU A 221 -10.21 -35.52 -33.84
C GLU A 221 -10.23 -34.00 -33.59
N LEU A 222 -11.14 -33.27 -34.23
CA LEU A 222 -11.32 -31.83 -34.01
C LEU A 222 -11.67 -31.50 -32.55
N ILE A 223 -12.64 -32.22 -31.98
CA ILE A 223 -13.08 -32.00 -30.59
C ILE A 223 -11.94 -32.31 -29.60
N LEU A 224 -11.20 -33.39 -29.84
CA LEU A 224 -10.05 -33.77 -29.02
C LEU A 224 -8.94 -32.72 -29.11
N TYR A 225 -8.68 -32.19 -30.29
CA TYR A 225 -7.73 -31.10 -30.51
C TYR A 225 -8.13 -29.84 -29.73
N GLU A 226 -9.39 -29.40 -29.85
CA GLU A 226 -9.90 -28.22 -29.13
C GLU A 226 -9.84 -28.42 -27.60
N ASN A 227 -10.19 -29.61 -27.10
CA ASN A 227 -10.09 -29.93 -25.68
C ASN A 227 -8.66 -29.85 -25.17
N THR A 228 -7.72 -30.40 -25.94
CA THR A 228 -6.28 -30.41 -25.61
C THR A 228 -5.72 -28.99 -25.60
N LYS A 229 -6.10 -28.17 -26.59
CA LYS A 229 -5.76 -26.74 -26.62
C LYS A 229 -6.24 -26.00 -25.37
N LEU A 230 -7.49 -26.20 -24.96
CA LEU A 230 -8.05 -25.59 -23.74
C LEU A 230 -7.38 -26.10 -22.45
N LYS A 231 -6.91 -27.35 -22.42
CA LYS A 231 -6.13 -27.89 -21.29
C LYS A 231 -4.75 -27.23 -21.23
N LEU A 232 -4.08 -27.08 -22.38
CA LEU A 232 -2.79 -26.40 -22.47
C LEU A 232 -2.88 -24.93 -22.05
N ASP A 233 -3.89 -24.20 -22.53
CA ASP A 233 -4.11 -22.79 -22.14
C ASP A 233 -4.32 -22.63 -20.63
N ARG A 234 -5.04 -23.57 -20.00
CA ARG A 234 -5.20 -23.60 -18.53
C ARG A 234 -3.89 -23.90 -17.82
N ALA A 235 -3.08 -24.82 -18.33
CA ALA A 235 -1.76 -25.13 -17.77
C ALA A 235 -0.79 -23.95 -17.88
N LEU A 236 -0.73 -23.28 -19.03
CA LEU A 236 0.08 -22.08 -19.24
C LEU A 236 -0.33 -20.93 -18.30
N LYS A 237 -1.63 -20.70 -18.11
CA LYS A 237 -2.13 -19.71 -17.15
C LYS A 237 -1.70 -20.04 -15.72
N ARG A 238 -1.76 -21.31 -15.30
CA ARG A 238 -1.29 -21.75 -13.97
C ARG A 238 0.22 -21.54 -13.80
N GLN A 239 1.01 -21.88 -14.83
CA GLN A 239 2.45 -21.67 -14.79
C GLN A 239 2.81 -20.18 -14.67
N GLU A 240 2.08 -19.31 -15.36
CA GLU A 240 2.25 -17.86 -15.28
C GLU A 240 1.89 -17.34 -13.87
N THR A 241 0.83 -17.85 -13.25
CA THR A 241 0.48 -17.49 -11.86
C THR A 241 1.52 -17.96 -10.86
N ASP A 242 2.07 -19.17 -11.03
CA ASP A 242 3.12 -19.70 -10.15
C ASP A 242 4.38 -18.84 -10.24
N LYS A 243 4.82 -18.47 -11.45
CA LYS A 243 5.98 -17.56 -11.64
C LYS A 243 5.79 -16.23 -10.91
N ARG A 244 4.59 -15.64 -10.98
CA ARG A 244 4.28 -14.39 -10.28
C ARG A 244 4.30 -14.59 -8.77
N LEU A 245 3.73 -15.69 -8.27
CA LEU A 245 3.71 -16.00 -6.85
C LEU A 245 5.12 -16.22 -6.30
N THR A 246 5.97 -16.99 -6.99
CA THR A 246 7.37 -17.19 -6.62
C THR A 246 8.11 -15.87 -6.50
N LYS A 247 7.91 -14.94 -7.45
CA LYS A 247 8.50 -13.60 -7.38
C LYS A 247 8.04 -12.82 -6.15
N ILE A 248 6.72 -12.76 -5.91
CA ILE A 248 6.16 -12.05 -4.75
C ILE A 248 6.72 -12.62 -3.43
N ILE A 249 6.81 -13.94 -3.32
CA ILE A 249 7.38 -14.60 -2.13
C ILE A 249 8.86 -14.26 -1.99
N SER A 250 9.64 -14.31 -3.07
CA SER A 250 11.06 -13.95 -3.06
C SER A 250 11.26 -12.49 -2.63
N ASP A 251 10.47 -11.56 -3.17
CA ASP A 251 10.52 -10.14 -2.81
C ASP A 251 10.13 -9.93 -1.33
N ALA A 252 9.11 -10.65 -0.85
CA ALA A 252 8.69 -10.59 0.56
C ALA A 252 9.77 -11.14 1.52
N LEU A 253 10.42 -12.25 1.16
CA LEU A 253 11.54 -12.81 1.93
C LEU A 253 12.72 -11.85 1.97
N SER A 254 13.12 -11.27 0.83
CA SER A 254 14.20 -10.29 0.76
C SER A 254 13.88 -9.03 1.57
N ASN A 255 12.63 -8.54 1.52
CA ASN A 255 12.20 -7.42 2.36
C ASN A 255 12.25 -7.77 3.85
N ALA A 256 11.86 -8.98 4.24
CA ALA A 256 11.96 -9.44 5.63
C ALA A 256 13.43 -9.50 6.10
N GLU A 257 14.35 -9.95 5.24
CA GLU A 257 15.79 -9.94 5.51
C GLU A 257 16.32 -8.51 5.71
N LEU A 258 15.94 -7.57 4.83
CA LEU A 258 16.35 -6.17 4.94
C LEU A 258 15.84 -5.52 6.23
N VAL A 259 14.59 -5.79 6.61
CA VAL A 259 14.02 -5.33 7.88
C VAL A 259 14.77 -5.93 9.07
N TRP A 260 15.13 -7.21 9.02
CA TRP A 260 15.91 -7.86 10.07
C TRP A 260 17.33 -7.25 10.21
N ILE A 261 18.02 -7.03 9.09
CA ILE A 261 19.32 -6.35 9.08
C ILE A 261 19.19 -4.95 9.68
N ALA A 262 18.15 -4.19 9.32
CA ALA A 262 17.90 -2.87 9.89
C ALA A 262 17.69 -2.92 11.41
N ILE A 263 16.89 -3.89 11.90
CA ILE A 263 16.68 -4.10 13.34
C ILE A 263 18.01 -4.46 14.03
N GLN A 264 18.82 -5.35 13.46
CA GLN A 264 20.14 -5.71 14.00
C GLN A 264 21.07 -4.50 14.06
N LEU A 265 21.16 -3.70 13.00
CA LEU A 265 21.96 -2.48 12.99
C LEU A 265 21.46 -1.46 14.01
N ASP A 266 20.15 -1.33 14.21
CA ASP A 266 19.58 -0.46 15.25
C ASP A 266 19.89 -0.98 16.66
N LEU A 267 19.85 -2.30 16.87
CA LEU A 267 20.25 -2.94 18.12
C LEU A 267 21.74 -2.77 18.39
N GLU A 268 22.61 -2.94 17.39
CA GLU A 268 24.04 -2.67 17.49
C GLU A 268 24.30 -1.18 17.74
N ARG A 269 23.58 -0.28 17.07
CA ARG A 269 23.67 1.16 17.33
C ARG A 269 23.27 1.50 18.76
N LYS A 270 22.21 0.88 19.28
CA LYS A 270 21.81 1.04 20.69
C LYS A 270 22.85 0.44 21.64
N ARG A 271 23.37 -0.76 21.36
CA ARG A 271 24.46 -1.38 22.13
C ARG A 271 25.70 -0.49 22.18
N ASN A 272 26.08 0.10 21.06
CA ASN A 272 27.22 0.99 20.94
C ASN A 272 26.97 2.36 21.62
N ARG A 273 25.71 2.84 21.66
CA ARG A 273 25.33 4.02 22.48
C ARG A 273 25.36 3.75 23.99
N PHE A 274 25.26 2.48 24.41
CA PHE A 274 25.33 2.07 25.81
C PHE A 274 26.76 1.69 26.28
N VAL A 275 27.79 1.94 25.46
CA VAL A 275 29.18 1.98 25.96
C VAL A 275 29.40 3.30 26.72
N ASN A 276 28.61 3.50 27.77
CA ASN A 276 28.78 4.56 28.76
C ASN A 276 29.14 3.97 30.12
N THR A 277 29.60 2.72 30.15
CA THR A 277 30.10 2.06 31.36
C THR A 277 31.27 2.83 31.98
N GLU A 278 32.15 3.45 31.19
CA GLU A 278 33.20 4.32 31.73
C GLU A 278 32.66 5.63 32.33
N GLN A 279 31.72 6.31 31.66
CA GLN A 279 31.12 7.53 32.20
C GLN A 279 30.29 7.25 33.46
N LEU A 280 29.46 6.21 33.46
CA LEU A 280 28.68 5.80 34.62
C LEU A 280 29.55 5.27 35.77
N ASN A 281 30.64 4.54 35.48
CA ASN A 281 31.61 4.16 36.51
C ASN A 281 32.33 5.38 37.07
N SER A 282 32.68 6.37 36.24
CA SER A 282 33.31 7.61 36.69
C SER A 282 32.38 8.46 37.57
N GLU A 283 31.09 8.52 37.24
CA GLU A 283 30.08 9.19 38.07
C GLU A 283 29.78 8.41 39.35
N ALA A 284 29.74 7.07 39.29
CA ALA A 284 29.57 6.23 40.47
C ALA A 284 30.77 6.34 41.43
N GLU A 285 32.00 6.37 40.91
CA GLU A 285 33.20 6.63 41.70
C GLU A 285 33.22 8.03 42.29
N ALA A 286 32.81 9.05 41.51
CA ALA A 286 32.69 10.42 42.00
C ALA A 286 31.64 10.53 43.12
N CYS A 287 30.51 9.82 42.98
CA CYS A 287 29.46 9.74 43.98
C CYS A 287 29.94 9.02 45.25
N LEU A 288 30.64 7.89 45.11
CA LEU A 288 31.27 7.17 46.22
C LEU A 288 32.33 8.02 46.94
N LYS A 289 33.16 8.76 46.21
CA LYS A 289 34.10 9.75 46.77
C LYS A 289 33.35 10.83 47.56
N ARG A 290 32.26 11.37 47.02
CA ARG A 290 31.38 12.33 47.72
C ARG A 290 30.80 11.77 49.01
N ILE A 291 30.26 10.54 48.97
CA ILE A 291 29.71 9.86 50.14
C ILE A 291 30.81 9.63 51.20
N LYS A 292 32.02 9.27 50.78
CA LYS A 292 33.18 9.09 51.68
C LYS A 292 33.62 10.40 52.31
N ILE A 293 33.63 11.50 51.55
CA ILE A 293 33.88 12.85 52.07
C ILE A 293 32.79 13.26 53.06
N MET A 294 31.51 13.05 52.73
CA MET A 294 30.40 13.35 53.65
C MET A 294 30.48 12.54 54.95
N ARG A 295 30.83 11.25 54.89
CA ARG A 295 31.06 10.44 56.10
C ARG A 295 32.23 10.94 56.93
N ASN A 296 33.33 11.37 56.30
CA ASN A 296 34.48 11.94 57.01
C ASN A 296 34.15 13.29 57.66
N ILE A 297 33.32 14.12 57.03
CA ILE A 297 32.81 15.37 57.61
C ILE A 297 31.90 15.08 58.81
N GLN A 298 31.09 14.02 58.74
CA GLN A 298 30.20 13.61 59.83
C GLN A 298 30.96 13.03 61.04
N GLN A 299 32.14 12.43 60.82
CA GLN A 299 32.96 11.80 61.85
C GLN A 299 34.00 12.74 62.48
N SER A 300 34.32 13.88 61.86
CA SER A 300 35.33 14.81 62.36
C SER A 300 34.70 16.11 62.88
N GLN A 301 34.36 16.14 64.17
CA GLN A 301 34.00 17.37 64.89
C GLN A 301 35.24 18.21 65.25
N MET A 302 36.15 18.47 64.31
CA MET A 302 37.26 19.39 64.52
C MET A 302 37.54 20.23 63.25
N PRO A 303 37.69 21.56 63.38
CA PRO A 303 37.97 22.42 62.25
C PRO A 303 39.43 22.25 61.82
N GLN A 304 39.64 21.73 60.62
CA GLN A 304 40.94 21.76 59.94
C GLN A 304 40.78 22.49 58.60
N PRO A 305 41.76 23.33 58.22
CA PRO A 305 41.69 24.11 57.00
C PRO A 305 42.04 23.20 55.82
N ILE A 306 41.07 22.95 54.94
CA ILE A 306 41.35 22.31 53.64
C ILE A 306 41.03 23.33 52.55
N GLN A 307 42.08 23.67 51.81
CA GLN A 307 42.03 24.43 50.57
C GLN A 307 41.11 23.72 49.56
N GLY A 308 40.13 24.45 49.03
CA GLY A 308 39.17 23.95 48.04
C GLY A 308 37.75 24.04 48.58
N GLY A 309 37.16 25.23 48.43
CA GLY A 309 35.95 25.64 49.13
C GLY A 309 34.73 24.77 48.91
N LEU A 310 33.95 24.61 49.97
CA LEU A 310 32.56 25.11 50.05
C LEU A 310 32.04 24.97 51.50
N PHE A 311 31.55 26.11 52.00
CA PHE A 311 30.69 26.33 53.17
C PHE A 311 31.21 26.08 54.59
N THR A 312 31.93 27.08 55.11
CA THR A 312 31.89 27.45 56.53
C THR A 312 31.88 28.98 56.67
N SER A 313 30.73 29.62 56.41
CA SER A 313 30.32 30.87 57.08
C SER A 313 29.01 31.38 56.50
N THR A 314 28.04 31.51 57.39
CA THR A 314 26.75 32.18 57.22
C THR A 314 26.97 33.67 56.93
N ASN A 315 26.90 34.08 55.66
CA ASN A 315 26.67 35.48 55.27
C ASN A 315 25.82 35.49 53.99
N ALA A 316 24.67 36.16 54.00
CA ALA A 316 23.76 36.21 52.85
C ALA A 316 24.43 36.74 51.56
N ALA A 317 25.50 37.54 51.70
CA ALA A 317 26.32 38.02 50.60
C ALA A 317 27.06 36.89 49.86
N SER A 318 27.62 35.90 50.56
CA SER A 318 28.39 34.81 49.92
C SER A 318 27.49 33.85 49.13
N LEU A 319 26.22 33.70 49.55
CA LEU A 319 25.22 32.97 48.79
C LEU A 319 24.81 33.72 47.51
N LEU A 320 24.63 35.04 47.60
CA LEU A 320 24.27 35.86 46.43
C LEU A 320 25.41 35.94 45.41
N ASP A 321 26.67 35.99 45.87
CA ASP A 321 27.85 35.88 45.01
C ASP A 321 27.90 34.53 44.27
N ALA A 322 27.64 33.43 44.97
CA ALA A 322 27.61 32.10 44.35
C ALA A 322 26.48 31.95 43.33
N ILE A 323 25.29 32.48 43.62
CA ILE A 323 24.16 32.48 42.68
C ILE A 323 24.48 33.35 41.45
N ALA A 324 25.03 34.54 41.66
CA ALA A 324 25.42 35.44 40.58
C ALA A 324 26.51 34.82 39.69
N GLU A 325 27.49 34.12 40.27
CA GLU A 325 28.54 33.44 39.52
C GLU A 325 27.96 32.32 38.63
N GLN A 326 27.06 31.50 39.17
CA GLN A 326 26.42 30.42 38.40
C GLN A 326 25.53 30.97 37.28
N LEU A 327 24.71 31.98 37.56
CA LEU A 327 23.91 32.65 36.54
C LEU A 327 24.79 33.31 35.47
N SER A 328 25.93 33.88 35.86
CA SER A 328 26.86 34.51 34.93
C SER A 328 27.49 33.50 33.96
N ARG A 329 27.84 32.31 34.47
CA ARG A 329 28.36 31.22 33.62
C ARG A 329 27.34 30.76 32.59
N HIS A 330 26.07 30.63 32.98
CA HIS A 330 25.03 30.11 32.09
C HIS A 330 24.45 31.15 31.13
N LEU A 331 24.43 32.43 31.51
CA LEU A 331 23.91 33.52 30.68
C LEU A 331 25.00 34.19 29.82
N GLY A 332 26.28 33.90 30.09
CA GLY A 332 27.42 34.50 29.37
C GLY A 332 27.61 36.00 29.66
N GLN A 333 26.93 36.55 30.68
CA GLN A 333 27.01 37.95 31.08
C GLN A 333 27.23 38.06 32.59
N LYS A 334 27.96 39.07 33.06
CA LYS A 334 28.24 39.25 34.50
C LYS A 334 26.99 39.73 35.24
N VAL A 335 26.45 38.88 36.10
CA VAL A 335 25.30 39.17 36.99
C VAL A 335 25.81 39.84 38.27
N ARG A 336 25.10 40.86 38.74
CA ARG A 336 25.42 41.52 40.01
C ARG A 336 24.93 40.66 41.18
N SER A 337 25.77 40.54 42.22
CA SER A 337 25.49 39.78 43.45
C SER A 337 24.50 40.49 44.39
N GLU A 338 23.38 40.91 43.86
CA GLU A 338 22.28 41.55 44.58
C GLU A 338 21.03 40.68 44.44
N ALA A 339 20.27 40.48 45.52
CA ALA A 339 19.11 39.58 45.51
C ALA A 339 18.12 39.88 44.38
N LYS A 340 17.82 41.16 44.13
CA LYS A 340 16.91 41.58 43.06
C LYS A 340 17.46 41.28 41.66
N SER A 341 18.76 41.48 41.46
CA SER A 341 19.44 41.22 40.19
C SER A 341 19.55 39.72 39.91
N CYS A 342 19.89 38.92 40.93
CA CYS A 342 19.92 37.46 40.84
C CYS A 342 18.53 36.87 40.56
N LEU A 343 17.48 37.36 41.24
CA LEU A 343 16.10 36.89 41.01
C LEU A 343 15.60 37.23 39.59
N TYR A 344 15.86 38.45 39.12
CA TYR A 344 15.46 38.87 37.77
C TYR A 344 16.17 38.05 36.68
N GLU A 345 17.49 37.86 36.79
CA GLU A 345 18.25 37.07 35.83
C GLU A 345 17.95 35.58 35.93
N TYR A 346 17.62 35.06 37.11
CA TYR A 346 17.12 33.70 37.29
C TYR A 346 15.77 33.48 36.61
N GLU A 347 14.83 34.42 36.74
CA GLU A 347 13.52 34.32 36.08
C GLU A 347 13.66 34.37 34.55
N LYS A 348 14.55 35.24 34.05
CA LYS A 348 14.90 35.30 32.63
C LYS A 348 15.54 34.00 32.14
N PHE A 349 16.48 33.44 32.91
CA PHE A 349 17.09 32.14 32.62
C PHE A 349 16.04 31.03 32.60
N SER A 350 15.12 31.00 33.57
CA SER A 350 14.03 30.03 33.65
C SER A 350 13.10 30.10 32.43
N ARG A 351 12.77 31.31 31.95
CA ARG A 351 12.01 31.51 30.71
C ARG A 351 12.76 31.00 29.49
N LEU A 352 14.05 31.32 29.34
CA LEU A 352 14.87 30.83 28.23
C LEU A 352 15.00 29.30 28.24
N LEU A 353 15.18 28.72 29.43
CA LEU A 353 15.24 27.28 29.63
C LEU A 353 13.90 26.62 29.26
N SER A 354 12.78 27.22 29.65
CA SER A 354 11.45 26.75 29.27
C SER A 354 11.22 26.83 27.76
N TYR A 355 11.62 27.91 27.10
CA TYR A 355 11.56 28.00 25.63
C TYR A 355 12.42 26.93 24.95
N ALA A 356 13.64 26.69 25.44
CA ALA A 356 14.51 25.66 24.91
C ALA A 356 13.92 24.25 25.13
N LEU A 357 13.43 23.95 26.34
CA LEU A 357 12.76 22.69 26.66
C LEU A 357 11.51 22.48 25.81
N GLN A 358 10.69 23.51 25.63
CA GLN A 358 9.47 23.44 24.83
C GLN A 358 9.79 23.29 23.33
N GLY A 359 10.91 23.87 22.86
CA GLY A 359 11.45 23.63 21.52
C GLY A 359 11.97 22.20 21.31
N MET A 360 12.60 21.62 22.33
CA MET A 360 13.06 20.23 22.33
C MET A 360 11.89 19.23 22.42
N ILE A 361 10.91 19.48 23.30
CA ILE A 361 9.68 18.68 23.44
C ILE A 361 8.83 18.78 22.17
N GLY A 362 8.72 19.97 21.57
CA GLY A 362 8.05 20.18 20.30
C GLY A 362 8.82 19.64 19.09
N CYS A 363 9.97 19.01 19.29
CA CYS A 363 10.84 18.41 18.27
C CYS A 363 11.15 19.35 17.09
N LYS A 364 11.07 20.68 17.24
CA LYS A 364 11.18 21.60 16.09
C LYS A 364 12.57 21.57 15.45
N ALA A 365 13.61 21.52 16.27
CA ALA A 365 14.99 21.35 15.80
C ALA A 365 15.20 19.98 15.13
N TYR A 366 14.58 18.93 15.67
CA TYR A 366 14.63 17.59 15.08
C TYR A 366 13.87 17.53 13.75
N ALA A 367 12.71 18.17 13.65
CA ALA A 367 11.91 18.26 12.43
C ALA A 367 12.64 19.01 11.33
N TYR A 368 13.30 20.14 11.66
CA TYR A 368 14.13 20.87 10.72
C TYR A 368 15.34 20.05 10.26
N ALA A 369 16.07 19.43 11.19
CA ALA A 369 17.19 18.54 10.87
C ALA A 369 16.75 17.34 10.01
N ASN A 370 15.56 16.78 10.27
CA ASN A 370 15.02 15.67 9.51
C ASN A 370 14.57 16.11 8.11
N ALA A 371 14.02 17.32 7.96
CA ALA A 371 13.69 17.89 6.66
C ALA A 371 14.95 18.10 5.81
N GLN A 372 16.01 18.67 6.40
CA GLN A 372 17.31 18.82 5.74
C GLN A 372 17.94 17.46 5.40
N ASN A 373 17.83 16.47 6.29
CA ASN A 373 18.31 15.12 6.04
C ASN A 373 17.54 14.42 4.90
N ASN A 374 16.24 14.64 4.80
CA ASN A 374 15.42 14.12 3.70
C ASN A 374 15.80 14.77 2.36
N GLU A 375 16.07 16.08 2.35
CA GLU A 375 16.54 16.79 1.16
C GLU A 375 17.92 16.27 0.72
N LEU A 376 18.84 16.07 1.66
CA LEU A 376 20.15 15.45 1.38
C LEU A 376 20.02 14.03 0.82
N LYS A 377 19.14 13.19 1.38
CA LYS A 377 18.89 11.84 0.85
C LYS A 377 18.29 11.85 -0.55
N ASN A 378 17.42 12.80 -0.86
CA ASN A 378 16.88 12.93 -2.21
C ASN A 378 17.97 13.30 -3.21
N ILE A 379 18.86 14.23 -2.84
CA ILE A 379 20.01 14.60 -3.67
C ILE A 379 20.98 13.42 -3.81
N GLU A 380 21.24 12.68 -2.73
CA GLU A 380 22.06 11.47 -2.73
C GLU A 380 21.48 10.42 -3.67
N CYS A 381 20.18 10.11 -3.59
CA CYS A 381 19.50 9.17 -4.49
C CYS A 381 19.60 9.58 -5.97
N LEU A 382 19.49 10.88 -6.26
CA LEU A 382 19.64 11.40 -7.62
C LEU A 382 21.07 11.28 -8.15
N LEU A 383 22.07 11.48 -7.29
CA LEU A 383 23.50 11.46 -7.65
C LEU A 383 24.12 10.07 -7.57
N ARG A 384 23.56 9.16 -6.77
CA ARG A 384 24.11 7.83 -6.49
C ARG A 384 24.37 7.01 -7.76
N PRO A 385 23.47 6.98 -8.76
CA PRO A 385 23.76 6.28 -10.02
C PRO A 385 24.92 6.88 -10.83
N MET A 386 25.22 8.16 -10.62
CA MET A 386 26.30 8.89 -11.33
C MET A 386 27.65 8.79 -10.61
N VAL A 387 27.65 8.51 -9.31
CA VAL A 387 28.85 8.47 -8.46
C VAL A 387 29.24 7.03 -8.13
N PHE A 388 28.29 6.21 -7.69
CA PHE A 388 28.55 4.91 -7.07
C PHE A 388 28.18 3.72 -7.96
N ASP A 389 27.14 3.84 -8.82
CA ASP A 389 26.78 2.79 -9.79
C ASP A 389 27.45 3.01 -11.15
N SER A 390 28.69 3.51 -11.12
CA SER A 390 29.50 3.69 -12.32
C SER A 390 29.93 2.32 -12.86
N PRO A 391 29.84 2.06 -14.18
CA PRO A 391 30.39 0.85 -14.79
C PRO A 391 31.94 0.82 -14.78
N VAL A 392 32.58 1.80 -14.13
CA VAL A 392 34.02 1.95 -13.96
C VAL A 392 34.28 2.22 -12.48
N GLU A 393 35.40 1.72 -11.92
CA GLU A 393 35.82 1.96 -10.52
C GLU A 393 36.27 3.42 -10.24
N ALA A 394 35.67 4.38 -10.93
CA ALA A 394 35.90 5.80 -10.78
C ALA A 394 34.58 6.57 -10.99
N PRO A 395 34.42 7.77 -10.39
CA PRO A 395 33.20 8.55 -10.52
C PRO A 395 32.92 8.94 -11.99
N MET A 396 31.68 8.77 -12.48
CA MET A 396 31.37 8.88 -13.93
C MET A 396 31.68 10.26 -14.52
N PHE A 397 31.71 11.30 -13.69
CA PHE A 397 32.03 12.67 -14.08
C PHE A 397 33.50 12.89 -14.45
N GLU A 398 34.40 11.96 -14.13
CA GLU A 398 35.79 12.01 -14.59
C GLU A 398 35.97 11.46 -16.02
N HIS A 399 34.94 10.79 -16.55
CA HIS A 399 34.97 10.17 -17.87
C HIS A 399 34.09 10.93 -18.87
N VAL A 400 34.73 11.57 -19.86
CA VAL A 400 34.10 12.36 -20.93
C VAL A 400 32.97 11.59 -21.65
N ARG A 401 33.10 10.26 -21.77
CA ARG A 401 32.09 9.39 -22.39
C ARG A 401 30.73 9.44 -21.70
N PHE A 402 30.67 9.68 -20.38
CA PHE A 402 29.42 9.74 -19.61
C PHE A 402 28.91 11.16 -19.38
N LEU A 403 29.78 12.17 -19.54
CA LEU A 403 29.38 13.59 -19.61
C LEU A 403 28.72 13.94 -20.95
N MET A 404 29.16 13.31 -22.04
CA MET A 404 28.66 13.60 -23.39
C MET A 404 27.14 13.39 -23.54
N PRO A 405 26.52 12.33 -23.01
CA PRO A 405 25.06 12.18 -23.01
C PRO A 405 24.33 13.29 -22.25
N ILE A 406 24.86 13.76 -21.11
CA ILE A 406 24.26 14.83 -20.32
C ILE A 406 24.35 16.17 -21.07
N TYR A 407 25.51 16.47 -21.64
CA TYR A 407 25.70 17.66 -22.47
C TYR A 407 24.83 17.63 -23.74
N ASN A 408 24.74 16.46 -24.38
CA ASN A 408 23.87 16.24 -25.53
C ASN A 408 22.39 16.35 -25.17
N ALA A 409 21.97 15.87 -23.99
CA ALA A 409 20.61 16.01 -23.51
C ALA A 409 20.24 17.48 -23.30
N LYS A 410 21.11 18.27 -22.67
CA LYS A 410 20.93 19.71 -22.51
C LYS A 410 20.87 20.44 -23.85
N THR A 411 21.79 20.12 -24.76
CA THR A 411 21.82 20.71 -26.11
C THR A 411 20.57 20.33 -26.93
N ASN A 412 20.10 19.09 -26.80
CA ASN A 412 18.87 18.63 -27.44
C ASN A 412 17.63 19.28 -26.84
N GLN A 413 17.58 19.47 -25.51
CA GLN A 413 16.52 20.21 -24.85
C GLN A 413 16.44 21.65 -25.38
N GLU A 414 17.57 22.35 -25.49
CA GLU A 414 17.61 23.70 -26.06
C GLU A 414 17.18 23.75 -27.53
N ARG A 415 17.52 22.72 -28.32
CA ARG A 415 17.05 22.59 -29.72
C ARG A 415 15.55 22.35 -29.79
N ILE A 416 15.01 21.47 -28.95
CA ILE A 416 13.58 21.18 -28.86
C ILE A 416 12.82 22.43 -28.42
N ASP A 417 13.31 23.17 -27.42
CA ASP A 417 12.69 24.41 -26.96
C ASP A 417 12.65 25.47 -28.07
N LYS A 418 13.73 25.59 -28.85
CA LYS A 418 13.74 26.49 -30.02
C LYS A 418 12.75 26.05 -31.09
N ALA A 419 12.68 24.76 -31.39
CA ALA A 419 11.73 24.21 -32.35
C ALA A 419 10.27 24.41 -31.89
N LEU A 420 9.98 24.19 -30.61
CA LEU A 420 8.66 24.41 -30.02
C LEU A 420 8.25 25.88 -30.05
N ARG A 421 9.16 26.81 -29.75
CA ARG A 421 8.89 28.25 -29.89
C ARG A 421 8.57 28.62 -31.32
N TYR A 422 9.37 28.15 -32.29
CA TYR A 422 9.12 28.38 -33.71
C TYR A 422 7.76 27.81 -34.14
N LEU A 423 7.43 26.59 -33.73
CA LEU A 423 6.18 25.92 -34.08
C LEU A 423 4.97 26.62 -33.45
N ARG A 424 5.12 27.16 -32.23
CA ARG A 424 4.10 27.98 -31.57
C ARG A 424 3.87 29.30 -32.30
N THR A 425 4.93 29.97 -32.77
CA THR A 425 4.82 31.18 -33.59
C THR A 425 4.14 30.87 -34.93
N GLN A 426 4.56 29.81 -35.62
CA GLN A 426 3.95 29.37 -36.87
C GLN A 426 2.47 29.00 -36.71
N PHE A 427 2.10 28.33 -35.61
CA PHE A 427 0.70 28.02 -35.32
C PHE A 427 -0.10 29.30 -35.06
N GLN A 428 0.44 30.24 -34.29
CA GLN A 428 -0.24 31.49 -33.99
C GLN A 428 -0.48 32.33 -35.25
N GLU A 429 0.54 32.49 -36.09
CA GLU A 429 0.49 33.33 -37.29
C GLU A 429 -0.32 32.69 -38.43
N ASN A 430 -0.11 31.39 -38.70
CA ASN A 430 -0.71 30.74 -39.87
C ASN A 430 -2.07 30.11 -39.61
N ILE A 431 -2.35 29.74 -38.35
CA ILE A 431 -3.61 29.09 -37.97
C ILE A 431 -4.44 30.05 -37.14
N THR A 432 -4.03 30.41 -35.93
CA THR A 432 -4.90 31.19 -35.00
C THR A 432 -5.31 32.55 -35.59
N GLU A 433 -4.36 33.37 -36.04
CA GLU A 433 -4.68 34.68 -36.62
C GLU A 433 -5.42 34.55 -37.95
N ARG A 434 -5.15 33.51 -38.73
CA ARG A 434 -5.80 33.27 -40.02
C ARG A 434 -7.24 32.81 -39.84
N ILE A 435 -7.55 32.02 -38.80
CA ILE A 435 -8.93 31.70 -38.39
C ILE A 435 -9.72 32.97 -38.08
N GLU A 436 -9.09 33.95 -37.42
CA GLU A 436 -9.75 35.19 -37.02
C GLU A 436 -9.94 36.17 -38.19
N LYS A 437 -8.91 36.31 -39.04
CA LYS A 437 -8.87 37.32 -40.12
C LYS A 437 -9.47 36.85 -41.45
N ASP A 438 -9.35 35.56 -41.80
CA ASP A 438 -9.79 35.00 -43.07
C ASP A 438 -10.97 34.03 -42.89
N LYS A 439 -12.18 34.58 -43.05
CA LYS A 439 -13.44 33.83 -42.87
C LYS A 439 -13.57 32.63 -43.81
N LEU A 440 -13.12 32.75 -45.05
CA LEU A 440 -13.24 31.67 -46.04
C LEU A 440 -12.28 30.53 -45.73
N TRP A 441 -11.06 30.85 -45.30
CA TRP A 441 -10.11 29.85 -44.84
C TRP A 441 -10.61 29.13 -43.58
N ARG A 442 -11.17 29.87 -42.61
CA ARG A 442 -11.83 29.29 -41.43
C ARG A 442 -12.95 28.33 -41.81
N TYR A 443 -13.80 28.71 -42.76
CA TYR A 443 -14.88 27.85 -43.24
C TYR A 443 -14.32 26.57 -43.86
N ASN A 444 -13.28 26.64 -44.68
CA ASN A 444 -12.64 25.47 -45.26
C ASN A 444 -12.11 24.49 -44.19
N GLN A 445 -11.54 24.98 -43.09
CA GLN A 445 -10.99 24.13 -42.04
C GLN A 445 -12.08 23.54 -41.10
N LEU A 446 -13.16 24.27 -40.84
CA LEU A 446 -14.17 23.90 -39.82
C LEU A 446 -15.46 23.33 -40.40
N LEU A 447 -15.67 23.38 -41.72
CA LEU A 447 -16.93 22.96 -42.34
C LEU A 447 -17.32 21.51 -41.99
N TRP A 448 -16.35 20.60 -42.01
CA TRP A 448 -16.57 19.19 -41.71
C TRP A 448 -16.96 18.96 -40.25
N ILE A 449 -16.44 19.79 -39.32
CA ILE A 449 -16.83 19.76 -37.91
C ILE A 449 -18.26 20.25 -37.77
N TRP A 450 -18.58 21.42 -38.36
CA TRP A 450 -19.92 22.00 -38.28
C TRP A 450 -20.98 21.16 -39.00
N PHE A 451 -20.62 20.40 -40.03
CA PHE A 451 -21.52 19.43 -40.64
C PHE A 451 -21.99 18.38 -39.62
N LEU A 452 -21.11 17.95 -38.73
CA LEU A 452 -21.40 16.92 -37.73
C LEU A 452 -22.03 17.47 -36.45
N THR A 453 -21.73 18.72 -36.08
CA THR A 453 -22.14 19.28 -34.78
C THR A 453 -23.15 20.41 -34.86
N GLU A 454 -23.13 21.24 -35.91
CA GLU A 454 -23.90 22.48 -36.00
C GLU A 454 -24.37 22.80 -37.44
N PRO A 455 -25.37 22.06 -37.97
CA PRO A 455 -25.78 22.15 -39.38
C PRO A 455 -26.24 23.56 -39.82
N ARG A 456 -26.80 24.34 -38.89
CA ARG A 456 -27.22 25.73 -39.15
C ARG A 456 -26.03 26.64 -39.48
N ARG A 457 -24.90 26.51 -38.77
CA ARG A 457 -23.68 27.29 -39.06
C ARG A 457 -23.06 26.89 -40.40
N MET A 458 -23.15 25.61 -40.77
CA MET A 458 -22.72 25.13 -42.08
C MET A 458 -23.50 25.79 -43.22
N ILE A 459 -24.82 25.85 -43.14
CA ILE A 459 -25.66 26.47 -44.18
C ILE A 459 -25.29 27.95 -44.36
N MET A 460 -25.14 28.69 -43.26
CA MET A 460 -24.71 30.10 -43.30
C MET A 460 -23.31 30.26 -43.94
N ALA A 461 -22.36 29.39 -43.60
CA ALA A 461 -21.02 29.41 -44.19
C ALA A 461 -21.05 29.11 -45.70
N ILE A 462 -21.90 28.17 -46.14
CA ILE A 462 -22.10 27.86 -47.58
C ILE A 462 -22.70 29.06 -48.31
N GLU A 463 -23.69 29.74 -47.73
CA GLU A 463 -24.30 30.94 -48.32
C GLU A 463 -23.31 32.10 -48.42
N GLU A 464 -22.51 32.36 -47.38
CA GLU A 464 -21.48 33.39 -47.41
C GLU A 464 -20.37 33.07 -48.42
N THR A 465 -19.97 31.80 -48.54
CA THR A 465 -18.98 31.36 -49.53
C THR A 465 -19.52 31.52 -50.96
N LYS A 466 -20.80 31.21 -51.20
CA LYS A 466 -21.46 31.47 -52.50
C LYS A 466 -21.52 32.97 -52.82
N LYS A 467 -21.84 33.82 -51.85
CA LYS A 467 -21.84 35.28 -52.00
C LYS A 467 -20.43 35.86 -52.25
N ALA A 468 -19.40 35.25 -51.67
CA ALA A 468 -18.02 35.64 -51.91
C ALA A 468 -17.54 35.18 -53.30
N ALA A 469 -17.85 33.94 -53.70
CA ALA A 469 -17.54 33.39 -55.03
C ALA A 469 -18.23 34.17 -56.16
N SER A 470 -19.46 34.66 -55.94
CA SER A 470 -20.16 35.51 -56.92
C SER A 470 -19.57 36.91 -57.08
N LYS A 471 -18.64 37.33 -56.20
CA LYS A 471 -17.91 38.61 -56.27
C LYS A 471 -16.52 38.46 -56.91
N VAL A 472 -16.06 37.24 -57.15
CA VAL A 472 -14.80 36.98 -57.86
C VAL A 472 -15.09 37.04 -59.37
N PRO A 473 -14.40 37.88 -60.15
CA PRO A 473 -14.55 37.88 -61.60
C PRO A 473 -14.26 36.48 -62.15
N THR A 474 -15.23 35.89 -62.82
CA THR A 474 -15.07 34.62 -63.52
C THR A 474 -14.01 34.79 -64.60
N ILE A 475 -12.76 34.40 -64.28
CA ILE A 475 -11.74 34.17 -65.28
C ILE A 475 -12.23 32.98 -66.11
N VAL A 476 -12.78 33.32 -67.27
CA VAL A 476 -13.11 32.39 -68.35
C VAL A 476 -11.84 31.60 -68.67
N GLY A 477 -11.84 30.31 -68.37
CA GLY A 477 -10.84 29.38 -68.87
C GLY A 477 -9.99 28.69 -67.80
N MET A 478 -10.56 27.76 -67.05
CA MET A 478 -9.80 26.59 -66.60
C MET A 478 -10.63 25.33 -66.80
N LYS A 479 -10.10 24.48 -67.69
CA LYS A 479 -10.62 23.18 -68.12
C LYS A 479 -10.80 22.26 -66.90
N SER A 480 -11.92 21.56 -66.86
CA SER A 480 -12.15 20.46 -65.94
C SER A 480 -11.10 19.37 -66.15
N LEU A 481 -10.25 19.14 -65.15
CA LEU A 481 -9.37 17.97 -65.09
C LEU A 481 -10.21 16.77 -64.65
N SER A 482 -10.78 16.08 -65.64
CA SER A 482 -11.27 14.72 -65.49
C SER A 482 -10.10 13.74 -65.37
N GLY A 483 -10.16 12.83 -64.41
CA GLY A 483 -9.48 11.53 -64.51
C GLY A 483 -8.42 11.27 -63.43
N ILE A 484 -8.84 10.66 -62.33
CA ILE A 484 -7.94 9.86 -61.47
C ILE A 484 -8.05 8.41 -61.96
N LYS A 485 -7.00 7.90 -62.62
CA LYS A 485 -6.80 6.46 -62.79
C LYS A 485 -6.11 5.93 -61.53
N ARG A 486 -6.76 4.97 -60.85
CA ARG A 486 -6.17 4.20 -59.74
C ARG A 486 -5.03 3.32 -60.27
N LYS A 487 -3.92 3.28 -59.51
CA LYS A 487 -3.04 2.11 -59.48
C LYS A 487 -3.48 1.24 -58.31
#